data_AF-A0A933I8H3-F1
#
_entry.id   AF-A0A933I8H3-F1
#
_cell.length_a   1.000
_cell.length_b   1.000
_cell.length_c   1.000
_cell.angle_alpha   90.00
_cell.angle_beta   90.00
_cell.angle_gamma   90.00
#
_symmetry.space_group_name_H-M   'P 1'
#
loop_
_entity.id
_entity.type
_entity.pdbx_description
1 polymer ?
#
loop_
_entity_poly.entity_id
_entity_poly.type
_entity_poly.pdbx_seq_one_letter_code
_entity_poly.pdbx_strand_id
1 'polypeptide(L)'
;MLILISFLTILLLPSMAHAWGPLTHVYLGNQVLNLGVAAIPASIYSILKKFKKDFLYGNLSADIILGKRFQGLEKNSHNWDIAWRLLASAKTDSQKAFAYGYLTHLSADTVVHNLRRHRLPFTHPILEIKSDSIVDKKYRGMLKGLDKVTQKRNDVLLENMLESVFFSFNTNKKIFKGFLVLSRLPSYAPVSNFIDKRFPYEIPAEDIYDFQQESLSRMVELLRNGKDSEVLKKNPAKVSNLRAINKVTI
;
A
#
# COMPACT_ATOMS: atom_id res chain seq x y z
N MET A 1 5.48 11.31 -29.50
CA MET A 1 6.55 10.61 -28.75
C MET A 1 6.92 11.36 -27.47
N LEU A 2 7.24 12.66 -27.51
CA LEU A 2 7.55 13.49 -26.32
C LEU A 2 6.41 13.57 -25.28
N ILE A 3 5.13 13.63 -25.69
CA ILE A 3 4.01 13.63 -24.74
C ILE A 3 3.82 12.26 -24.09
N LEU A 4 4.02 11.17 -24.85
CA LEU A 4 3.97 9.81 -24.34
C LEU A 4 5.15 9.56 -23.38
N ILE A 5 6.34 10.05 -23.71
CA ILE A 5 7.53 10.03 -22.85
C ILE A 5 7.33 10.92 -21.64
N SER A 6 6.75 12.11 -21.75
CA SER A 6 6.40 12.97 -20.59
C SER A 6 5.33 12.36 -19.70
N PHE A 7 4.35 11.66 -20.28
CA PHE A 7 3.32 10.97 -19.52
C PHE A 7 3.90 9.72 -18.84
N LEU A 8 4.76 8.98 -19.53
CA LEU A 8 5.55 7.89 -18.97
C LEU A 8 6.54 8.39 -17.93
N THR A 9 7.21 9.53 -18.11
CA THR A 9 8.09 10.11 -17.09
C THR A 9 7.30 10.74 -15.97
N ILE A 10 6.04 11.13 -16.11
CA ILE A 10 5.18 11.49 -14.97
C ILE A 10 4.68 10.24 -14.23
N LEU A 11 4.47 9.13 -14.93
CA LEU A 11 4.16 7.81 -14.35
C LEU A 11 5.40 7.12 -13.73
N LEU A 12 6.59 7.35 -14.28
CA LEU A 12 7.89 6.80 -13.91
C LEU A 12 8.71 7.78 -13.07
N LEU A 13 8.30 9.05 -12.99
CA LEU A 13 8.67 9.93 -11.90
C LEU A 13 8.18 9.14 -10.69
N PRO A 14 9.08 8.66 -9.83
CA PRO A 14 8.65 7.98 -8.63
C PRO A 14 7.78 9.02 -7.95
N SER A 15 6.46 8.83 -7.99
CA SER A 15 5.62 9.43 -6.98
C SER A 15 6.31 8.91 -5.74
N MET A 16 6.96 9.83 -5.02
CA MET A 16 7.82 9.56 -3.87
C MET A 16 6.92 9.00 -2.76
N ALA A 17 6.36 7.83 -3.01
CA ALA A 17 5.49 7.04 -2.19
C ALA A 17 6.46 6.06 -1.57
N HIS A 18 6.90 6.44 -0.37
CA HIS A 18 7.80 5.66 0.45
C HIS A 18 7.04 4.48 1.07
N ALA A 19 6.41 3.65 0.24
CA ALA A 19 5.47 2.60 0.63
C ALA A 19 5.92 1.24 0.10
N TRP A 20 5.25 0.17 0.50
CA TRP A 20 5.49 -1.14 -0.08
C TRP A 20 4.93 -1.25 -1.49
N GLY A 21 5.55 -2.10 -2.31
CA GLY A 21 5.04 -2.41 -3.63
C GLY A 21 3.79 -3.30 -3.54
N PRO A 22 2.99 -3.37 -4.62
CA PRO A 22 1.71 -4.08 -4.60
C PRO A 22 1.90 -5.59 -4.44
N LEU A 23 3.00 -6.20 -4.90
CA LEU A 23 3.24 -7.61 -4.59
C LEU A 23 3.56 -7.82 -3.12
N THR A 24 4.32 -6.91 -2.51
CA THR A 24 4.64 -6.95 -1.09
C THR A 24 3.37 -6.81 -0.25
N HIS A 25 2.43 -5.94 -0.62
CA HIS A 25 1.13 -5.87 0.06
C HIS A 25 0.27 -7.14 -0.11
N VAL A 26 0.25 -7.75 -1.30
CA VAL A 26 -0.43 -9.06 -1.48
C VAL A 26 0.23 -10.14 -0.62
N TYR A 27 1.57 -10.15 -0.56
CA TYR A 27 2.34 -11.05 0.29
C TYR A 27 1.95 -10.87 1.76
N LEU A 28 2.11 -9.66 2.32
CA LEU A 28 1.80 -9.36 3.71
C LEU A 28 0.34 -9.68 4.06
N GLY A 29 -0.61 -9.29 3.20
CA GLY A 29 -2.02 -9.65 3.37
C GLY A 29 -2.22 -11.17 3.37
N ASN A 30 -1.58 -11.92 2.47
CA ASN A 30 -1.68 -13.37 2.51
C ASN A 30 -1.05 -13.98 3.77
N GLN A 31 0.03 -13.39 4.31
CA GLN A 31 0.62 -13.85 5.57
C GLN A 31 -0.35 -13.67 6.75
N VAL A 32 -1.08 -12.56 6.81
CA VAL A 32 -2.17 -12.36 7.78
C VAL A 32 -3.21 -13.49 7.69
N LEU A 33 -3.62 -13.89 6.48
CA LEU A 33 -4.55 -15.01 6.28
C LEU A 33 -3.98 -16.37 6.70
N ASN A 34 -2.67 -16.57 6.56
CA ASN A 34 -1.97 -17.81 6.93
C ASN A 34 -1.80 -17.97 8.44
N LEU A 35 -1.59 -16.87 9.18
CA LEU A 35 -1.45 -16.91 10.63
C LEU A 35 -2.73 -17.39 11.34
N GLY A 36 -3.90 -17.10 10.76
CA GLY A 36 -5.15 -17.68 11.21
C GLY A 36 -5.65 -17.16 12.56
N VAL A 37 -6.49 -17.96 13.20
CA VAL A 37 -7.09 -17.67 14.51
C VAL A 37 -6.06 -17.64 15.65
N ALA A 38 -4.85 -18.17 15.44
CA ALA A 38 -3.78 -18.13 16.43
C ALA A 38 -3.24 -16.71 16.64
N ALA A 39 -3.35 -15.84 15.64
CA ALA A 39 -2.84 -14.48 15.70
C ALA A 39 -3.93 -13.39 15.70
N ILE A 40 -5.13 -13.68 15.17
CA ILE A 40 -6.17 -12.67 14.90
C ILE A 40 -7.50 -13.13 15.53
N PRO A 41 -8.33 -12.21 16.06
CA PRO A 41 -9.65 -12.57 16.61
C PRO A 41 -10.47 -13.41 15.63
N ALA A 42 -11.08 -14.50 16.13
CA ALA A 42 -11.77 -15.49 15.30
C ALA A 42 -12.91 -14.88 14.45
N SER A 43 -13.62 -13.90 15.00
CA SER A 43 -14.67 -13.15 14.31
C SER A 43 -14.15 -12.43 13.07
N ILE A 44 -13.02 -11.73 13.19
CA ILE A 44 -12.35 -11.06 12.07
C ILE A 44 -11.81 -12.10 11.09
N TYR A 45 -11.07 -13.10 11.57
CA TYR A 45 -10.46 -14.11 10.71
C TYR A 45 -11.48 -14.84 9.83
N SER A 46 -12.65 -15.19 10.38
CA SER A 46 -13.72 -15.85 9.62
C SER A 46 -14.18 -15.01 8.40
N ILE A 47 -14.30 -13.70 8.58
CA ILE A 47 -14.63 -12.74 7.52
C ILE A 47 -13.52 -12.68 6.49
N LEU A 48 -12.26 -12.52 6.93
CA LEU A 48 -11.10 -12.40 6.04
C LEU A 48 -10.91 -13.67 5.20
N LYS A 49 -11.04 -14.85 5.81
CA LYS A 49 -10.91 -16.14 5.14
C LYS A 49 -12.00 -16.36 4.10
N LYS A 50 -13.26 -16.04 4.43
CA LYS A 50 -14.41 -16.16 3.53
C LYS A 50 -14.31 -15.21 2.33
N PHE A 51 -13.86 -13.98 2.58
CA PHE A 51 -13.78 -12.90 1.58
C PHE A 51 -12.33 -12.52 1.26
N LYS A 52 -11.47 -13.52 1.08
CA LYS A 52 -10.00 -13.33 0.90
C LYS A 52 -9.65 -12.36 -0.23
N LYS A 53 -10.39 -12.37 -1.33
CA LYS A 53 -10.11 -11.49 -2.49
C LYS A 53 -10.46 -10.04 -2.19
N ASP A 54 -11.54 -9.79 -1.44
CA ASP A 54 -11.90 -8.46 -0.97
C ASP A 54 -10.82 -7.90 -0.04
N PHE A 55 -10.37 -8.72 0.91
CA PHE A 55 -9.30 -8.36 1.84
C PHE A 55 -7.96 -8.06 1.13
N LEU A 56 -7.54 -8.93 0.22
CA LEU A 56 -6.31 -8.70 -0.54
C LEU A 56 -6.43 -7.49 -1.48
N TYR A 57 -7.62 -7.22 -2.00
CA TYR A 57 -7.85 -6.02 -2.79
C TYR A 57 -7.81 -4.75 -1.95
N GLY A 58 -8.40 -4.78 -0.75
CA GLY A 58 -8.29 -3.69 0.24
C GLY A 58 -6.84 -3.36 0.57
N ASN A 59 -5.98 -4.39 0.68
CA ASN A 59 -4.54 -4.24 0.90
C ASN A 59 -3.80 -3.49 -0.22
N LEU A 60 -4.44 -3.22 -1.35
CA LEU A 60 -3.86 -2.50 -2.48
C LEU A 60 -4.56 -1.16 -2.74
N SER A 61 -5.77 -0.98 -2.22
CA SER A 61 -6.68 0.06 -2.69
C SER A 61 -6.38 1.46 -2.15
N ALA A 62 -5.60 1.58 -1.08
CA ALA A 62 -5.21 2.91 -0.56
C ALA A 62 -4.32 3.69 -1.55
N ASP A 63 -3.62 2.99 -2.44
CA ASP A 63 -2.76 3.57 -3.49
C ASP A 63 -3.48 3.89 -4.80
N ILE A 64 -4.80 3.74 -4.86
CA ILE A 64 -5.56 4.14 -6.05
C ILE A 64 -5.43 5.65 -6.29
N ILE A 65 -5.42 6.48 -5.24
CA ILE A 65 -5.41 7.94 -5.38
C ILE A 65 -3.98 8.48 -5.55
N LEU A 66 -3.71 9.02 -6.73
CA LEU A 66 -2.45 9.68 -7.05
C LEU A 66 -2.38 11.09 -6.47
N GLY A 67 -1.15 11.57 -6.27
CA GLY A 67 -0.92 12.93 -5.79
C GLY A 67 -1.38 13.15 -4.34
N LYS A 68 -1.57 12.08 -3.55
CA LYS A 68 -1.98 12.12 -2.13
C LYS A 68 -1.14 13.07 -1.26
N ARG A 69 0.14 13.29 -1.58
CA ARG A 69 1.01 14.27 -0.90
C ARG A 69 0.57 15.74 -1.03
N PHE A 70 -0.26 16.04 -2.02
CA PHE A 70 -0.82 17.38 -2.27
C PHE A 70 -2.22 17.54 -1.65
N GLN A 71 -2.74 16.49 -1.00
CA GLN A 71 -3.96 16.57 -0.21
C GLN A 71 -3.64 17.08 1.19
N GLY A 72 -4.60 17.79 1.79
CA GLY A 72 -4.60 18.00 3.24
C GLY A 72 -4.59 16.65 3.96
N LEU A 73 -3.99 16.61 5.16
CA LEU A 73 -3.84 15.37 5.93
C LEU A 73 -5.16 14.62 6.15
N GLU A 74 -6.26 15.34 6.34
CA GLU A 74 -7.59 14.77 6.57
C GLU A 74 -8.20 14.08 5.34
N LYS A 75 -7.76 14.45 4.14
CA LYS A 75 -8.30 13.94 2.87
C LYS A 75 -7.44 12.84 2.27
N ASN A 76 -6.21 12.71 2.76
CA ASN A 76 -5.24 11.75 2.26
C ASN A 76 -5.73 10.31 2.44
N SER A 77 -5.67 9.49 1.38
CA SER A 77 -6.04 8.07 1.43
C SER A 77 -5.29 7.28 2.51
N HIS A 78 -4.10 7.75 2.90
CA HIS A 78 -3.30 7.18 3.98
C HIS A 78 -3.60 7.91 5.29
N ASN A 79 -4.87 7.86 5.71
CA ASN A 79 -5.35 8.43 6.96
C ASN A 79 -6.18 7.39 7.72
N TRP A 80 -5.90 7.24 9.01
CA TRP A 80 -6.59 6.30 9.89
C TRP A 80 -8.10 6.56 9.98
N ASP A 81 -8.53 7.82 10.06
CA ASP A 81 -9.94 8.18 10.15
C ASP A 81 -10.70 7.77 8.89
N ILE A 82 -10.09 7.92 7.71
CA ILE A 82 -10.66 7.42 6.45
C ILE A 82 -10.80 5.91 6.49
N ALA A 83 -9.77 5.19 6.93
CA ALA A 83 -9.80 3.73 7.00
C ALA A 83 -10.85 3.21 8.01
N TRP A 84 -10.98 3.87 9.17
CA TRP A 84 -12.00 3.54 10.16
C TRP A 84 -13.42 3.89 9.70
N ARG A 85 -13.61 5.03 9.01
CA ARG A 85 -14.89 5.38 8.38
C ARG A 85 -15.27 4.39 7.29
N LEU A 86 -14.31 3.92 6.51
CA LEU A 86 -14.51 2.87 5.51
C LEU A 86 -15.01 1.58 6.17
N LEU A 87 -14.41 1.15 7.29
CA LEU A 87 -14.86 -0.01 8.04
C LEU A 87 -16.26 0.20 8.65
N ALA A 88 -16.52 1.37 9.24
CA ALA A 88 -17.82 1.71 9.81
C ALA A 88 -18.94 1.78 8.77
N SER A 89 -18.61 2.13 7.52
CA SER A 89 -19.55 2.23 6.41
C SER A 89 -19.84 0.88 5.74
N ALA A 90 -19.08 -0.17 6.07
CA ALA A 90 -19.23 -1.49 5.49
C ALA A 90 -20.54 -2.16 5.95
N LYS A 91 -21.42 -2.45 4.98
CA LYS A 91 -22.75 -3.06 5.24
C LYS A 91 -22.75 -4.59 5.15
N THR A 92 -21.70 -5.16 4.57
CA THR A 92 -21.58 -6.61 4.36
C THR A 92 -20.22 -7.10 4.83
N ASP A 93 -20.11 -8.38 5.16
CA ASP A 93 -18.83 -8.98 5.56
C ASP A 93 -17.77 -8.92 4.45
N SER A 94 -18.19 -8.95 3.18
CA SER A 94 -17.30 -8.70 2.03
C SER A 94 -16.70 -7.30 2.06
N GLN A 95 -17.50 -6.27 2.33
CA GLN A 95 -17.02 -4.90 2.49
C GLN A 95 -16.18 -4.72 3.76
N LYS A 96 -16.50 -5.42 4.85
CA LYS A 96 -15.66 -5.42 6.06
C LYS A 96 -14.30 -6.02 5.78
N ALA A 97 -14.24 -7.15 5.04
CA ALA A 97 -12.98 -7.75 4.61
C ALA A 97 -12.14 -6.76 3.79
N PHE A 98 -12.77 -6.07 2.83
CA PHE A 98 -12.11 -5.00 2.08
C PHE A 98 -11.57 -3.88 2.99
N ALA A 99 -12.37 -3.39 3.93
CA ALA A 99 -11.97 -2.33 4.84
C ALA A 99 -10.85 -2.76 5.81
N TYR A 100 -10.88 -4.00 6.31
CA TYR A 100 -9.75 -4.56 7.07
C TYR A 100 -8.49 -4.63 6.21
N GLY A 101 -8.62 -4.97 4.93
CA GLY A 101 -7.49 -4.96 4.01
C GLY A 101 -6.88 -3.57 3.85
N TYR A 102 -7.73 -2.56 3.77
CA TYR A 102 -7.30 -1.16 3.72
C TYR A 102 -6.57 -0.77 5.01
N LEU A 103 -7.14 -1.06 6.18
CA LEU A 103 -6.51 -0.81 7.48
C LEU A 103 -5.14 -1.49 7.63
N THR A 104 -5.01 -2.74 7.18
CA THR A 104 -3.74 -3.46 7.25
C THR A 104 -2.70 -2.94 6.25
N HIS A 105 -3.12 -2.41 5.10
CA HIS A 105 -2.21 -1.69 4.19
C HIS A 105 -1.57 -0.50 4.91
N LEU A 106 -2.38 0.37 5.54
CA LEU A 106 -1.89 1.54 6.25
C LEU A 106 -0.92 1.13 7.38
N SER A 107 -1.23 0.02 8.08
CA SER A 107 -0.38 -0.52 9.14
C SER A 107 1.00 -0.94 8.63
N ALA A 108 1.04 -1.64 7.50
CA ALA A 108 2.31 -2.04 6.88
C ALA A 108 3.14 -0.82 6.46
N ASP A 109 2.50 0.18 5.89
CA ASP A 109 3.16 1.39 5.40
C ASP A 109 3.74 2.27 6.50
N THR A 110 3.24 2.15 7.74
CA THR A 110 3.88 2.81 8.88
C THR A 110 5.32 2.34 9.12
N VAL A 111 5.74 1.17 8.62
CA VAL A 111 7.14 0.73 8.75
C VAL A 111 8.01 1.54 7.80
N VAL A 112 7.73 1.45 6.50
CA VAL A 112 8.55 2.06 5.45
C VAL A 112 8.56 3.59 5.55
N HIS A 113 7.43 4.19 5.91
CA HIS A 113 7.33 5.65 6.09
C HIS A 113 8.08 6.18 7.31
N ASN A 114 8.32 5.35 8.33
CA ASN A 114 9.00 5.75 9.55
C ASN A 114 10.44 5.21 9.63
N LEU A 115 10.98 4.63 8.55
CA LEU A 115 12.40 4.35 8.45
C LEU A 115 13.19 5.67 8.55
N ARG A 116 14.16 5.71 9.46
CA ARG A 116 15.05 6.88 9.60
C ARG A 116 15.70 7.16 8.25
N ARG A 117 15.56 8.39 7.76
CA ARG A 117 16.05 8.86 6.45
C ARG A 117 17.41 8.24 6.09
N HIS A 118 17.40 7.29 5.16
CA HIS A 118 18.61 6.97 4.42
C HIS A 118 19.04 8.20 3.62
N ARG A 119 20.34 8.47 3.59
CA ARG A 119 20.93 9.76 3.16
C ARG A 119 20.80 10.04 1.65
N LEU A 120 20.25 9.12 0.86
CA LEU A 120 20.22 9.22 -0.59
C LEU A 120 18.80 9.46 -1.13
N PRO A 121 18.63 10.34 -2.14
CA PRO A 121 17.41 10.32 -2.94
C PRO A 121 17.34 8.94 -3.62
N PHE A 122 16.15 8.34 -3.71
CA PHE A 122 15.88 7.03 -4.35
C PHE A 122 15.97 5.75 -3.49
N THR A 123 16.43 5.79 -2.24
CA THR A 123 16.51 4.58 -1.39
C THR A 123 15.18 3.87 -1.18
N HIS A 124 14.07 4.60 -1.17
CA HIS A 124 12.75 4.01 -0.94
C HIS A 124 12.08 3.44 -2.20
N PRO A 125 12.11 4.11 -3.38
CA PRO A 125 11.75 3.45 -4.63
C PRO A 125 12.58 2.18 -4.90
N ILE A 126 13.87 2.18 -4.51
CA ILE A 126 14.73 1.00 -4.60
C ILE A 126 14.24 -0.10 -3.65
N LEU A 127 13.90 0.24 -2.39
CA LEU A 127 13.31 -0.69 -1.43
C LEU A 127 12.04 -1.36 -1.98
N GLU A 128 11.13 -0.56 -2.54
CA GLU A 128 9.86 -1.02 -3.08
C GLU A 128 10.05 -2.02 -4.23
N ILE A 129 10.92 -1.69 -5.19
CA ILE A 129 11.22 -2.55 -6.33
C ILE A 129 11.90 -3.83 -5.85
N LYS A 130 12.86 -3.71 -4.92
CA LYS A 130 13.60 -4.86 -4.39
C LYS A 130 12.67 -5.78 -3.59
N SER A 131 11.79 -5.22 -2.76
CA SER A 131 10.83 -6.00 -1.97
C SER A 131 9.85 -6.77 -2.86
N ASP A 132 9.31 -6.14 -3.90
CA ASP A 132 8.45 -6.84 -4.87
C ASP A 132 9.22 -7.89 -5.68
N SER A 133 10.53 -7.69 -5.89
CA SER A 133 11.39 -8.65 -6.61
C SER A 133 11.84 -9.87 -5.80
N ILE A 134 11.64 -9.89 -4.48
CA ILE A 134 11.96 -11.07 -3.65
C ILE A 134 10.71 -11.90 -3.28
N VAL A 135 9.51 -11.35 -3.54
CA VAL A 135 8.23 -11.98 -3.22
C VAL A 135 7.91 -13.10 -4.21
N ASP A 136 7.64 -14.33 -3.75
CA ASP A 136 7.41 -15.52 -4.59
C ASP A 136 6.34 -15.37 -5.70
N LYS A 137 6.52 -16.13 -6.79
CA LYS A 137 5.62 -16.14 -7.97
C LYS A 137 4.15 -16.41 -7.64
N LYS A 138 3.87 -17.15 -6.57
CA LYS A 138 2.49 -17.46 -6.13
C LYS A 138 1.69 -16.19 -5.83
N TYR A 139 2.32 -15.17 -5.26
CA TYR A 139 1.65 -13.91 -4.92
C TYR A 139 1.30 -13.09 -6.17
N ARG A 140 2.08 -13.22 -7.25
CA ARG A 140 1.67 -12.71 -8.56
C ARG A 140 0.42 -13.41 -9.08
N GLY A 141 0.35 -14.74 -8.90
CA GLY A 141 -0.84 -15.52 -9.21
C GLY A 141 -2.07 -15.01 -8.46
N MET A 142 -1.91 -14.69 -7.17
CA MET A 142 -2.97 -14.10 -6.35
C MET A 142 -3.37 -12.69 -6.85
N LEU A 143 -2.41 -11.83 -7.15
CA LEU A 143 -2.67 -10.49 -7.72
C LEU A 143 -3.39 -10.57 -9.08
N LYS A 144 -3.05 -11.56 -9.91
CA LYS A 144 -3.75 -11.85 -11.18
C LYS A 144 -5.17 -12.38 -10.94
N GLY A 145 -5.36 -13.16 -9.88
CA GLY A 145 -6.64 -13.77 -9.49
C GLY A 145 -7.65 -12.82 -8.83
N LEU A 146 -7.28 -11.55 -8.58
CA LEU A 146 -8.22 -10.53 -8.13
C LEU A 146 -9.19 -10.18 -9.28
N ASP A 147 -10.41 -10.72 -9.20
CA ASP A 147 -11.40 -10.57 -10.26
C ASP A 147 -12.01 -9.16 -10.32
N LYS A 148 -12.46 -8.79 -11.52
CA LYS A 148 -13.02 -7.46 -11.80
C LYS A 148 -14.29 -7.16 -11.03
N VAL A 149 -15.09 -8.19 -10.71
CA VAL A 149 -16.37 -8.03 -9.99
C VAL A 149 -16.10 -7.58 -8.55
N THR A 150 -15.19 -8.26 -7.87
CA THR A 150 -14.69 -7.90 -6.54
C THR A 150 -14.12 -6.48 -6.53
N GLN A 151 -13.27 -6.14 -7.51
CA GLN A 151 -12.71 -4.80 -7.61
C GLN A 151 -13.79 -3.73 -7.77
N LYS A 152 -14.69 -3.90 -8.76
CA LYS A 152 -15.75 -2.92 -9.06
C LYS A 152 -16.68 -2.70 -7.87
N ARG A 153 -17.06 -3.77 -7.15
CA ARG A 153 -17.93 -3.68 -5.97
C ARG A 153 -17.31 -2.79 -4.89
N ASN A 154 -16.03 -2.99 -4.60
CA ASN A 154 -15.33 -2.24 -3.56
C ASN A 154 -14.90 -0.83 -4.03
N ASP A 155 -14.65 -0.66 -5.32
CA ASP A 155 -14.37 0.64 -5.93
C ASP A 155 -15.53 1.63 -5.71
N VAL A 156 -16.79 1.18 -5.82
CA VAL A 156 -17.96 2.02 -5.52
C VAL A 156 -17.97 2.50 -4.06
N LEU A 157 -17.60 1.62 -3.13
CA LEU A 157 -17.50 1.99 -1.71
C LEU A 157 -16.39 3.03 -1.50
N LEU A 158 -15.25 2.84 -2.17
CA LEU A 158 -14.07 3.68 -1.99
C LEU A 158 -14.20 5.05 -2.68
N GLU A 159 -14.81 5.11 -3.87
CA GLU A 159 -15.06 6.34 -4.61
C GLU A 159 -15.92 7.32 -3.82
N ASN A 160 -16.89 6.83 -3.05
CA ASN A 160 -17.72 7.66 -2.17
C ASN A 160 -16.96 8.16 -0.91
N MET A 161 -15.80 7.58 -0.61
CA MET A 161 -15.04 7.88 0.61
C MET A 161 -13.82 8.78 0.34
N LEU A 162 -13.18 8.61 -0.82
CA LEU A 162 -11.92 9.27 -1.14
C LEU A 162 -12.12 10.52 -2.00
N GLU A 163 -11.45 11.59 -1.61
CA GLU A 163 -11.30 12.77 -2.46
C GLU A 163 -10.07 12.65 -3.36
N SER A 164 -10.11 13.30 -4.51
CA SER A 164 -9.04 13.27 -5.51
C SER A 164 -8.70 14.68 -5.96
N VAL A 165 -7.40 15.01 -6.02
CA VAL A 165 -6.93 16.38 -6.35
C VAL A 165 -6.89 16.64 -7.85
N PHE A 166 -6.22 15.76 -8.59
CA PHE A 166 -5.86 16.03 -10.00
C PHE A 166 -6.76 15.30 -11.00
N PHE A 167 -7.30 14.15 -10.63
CA PHE A 167 -7.98 13.23 -11.54
C PHE A 167 -9.21 12.64 -10.87
N SER A 168 -10.25 12.31 -11.64
CA SER A 168 -11.38 11.53 -11.11
C SER A 168 -10.92 10.18 -10.56
N PHE A 169 -11.74 9.57 -9.68
CA PHE A 169 -11.47 8.23 -9.15
C PHE A 169 -11.24 7.21 -10.28
N ASN A 170 -12.07 7.26 -11.34
CA ASN A 170 -11.93 6.37 -12.49
C ASN A 170 -10.59 6.53 -13.24
N THR A 171 -10.08 7.75 -13.37
CA THR A 171 -8.77 8.00 -14.00
C THR A 171 -7.63 7.52 -13.11
N ASN A 172 -7.67 7.83 -11.82
CA ASN A 172 -6.77 7.28 -10.80
C ASN A 172 -6.74 5.75 -10.85
N LYS A 173 -7.91 5.13 -10.92
CA LYS A 173 -8.08 3.67 -10.99
C LYS A 173 -7.48 3.06 -12.25
N LYS A 174 -7.59 3.72 -13.40
CA LYS A 174 -6.95 3.27 -14.66
C LYS A 174 -5.43 3.28 -14.54
N ILE A 175 -4.86 4.34 -13.97
CA ILE A 175 -3.41 4.46 -13.78
C ILE A 175 -2.92 3.39 -12.79
N PHE A 176 -3.60 3.25 -11.66
CA PHE A 176 -3.32 2.21 -10.67
C PHE A 176 -3.37 0.79 -11.26
N LYS A 177 -4.35 0.50 -12.13
CA LYS A 177 -4.40 -0.78 -12.86
C LYS A 177 -3.17 -0.99 -13.74
N GLY A 178 -2.66 0.06 -14.38
CA GLY A 178 -1.41 0.02 -15.13
C GLY A 178 -0.23 -0.40 -14.25
N PHE A 179 -0.12 0.21 -13.06
CA PHE A 179 0.90 -0.15 -12.08
C PHE A 179 0.79 -1.62 -11.62
N LEU A 180 -0.42 -2.09 -11.30
CA LEU A 180 -0.63 -3.51 -10.98
C LEU A 180 -0.26 -4.46 -12.13
N VAL A 181 -0.40 -4.03 -13.40
CA VAL A 181 0.04 -4.82 -14.56
C VAL A 181 1.56 -4.93 -14.60
N LEU A 182 2.28 -3.86 -14.31
CA LEU A 182 3.75 -3.87 -14.25
C LEU A 182 4.23 -4.85 -13.16
N SER A 183 3.64 -4.83 -11.97
CA SER A 183 4.01 -5.74 -10.87
C SER A 183 3.64 -7.20 -11.14
N ARG A 184 2.84 -7.49 -12.16
CA ARG A 184 2.55 -8.88 -12.60
C ARG A 184 3.64 -9.46 -13.50
N LEU A 185 4.55 -8.63 -14.03
CA LEU A 185 5.61 -9.06 -14.91
C LEU A 185 6.70 -9.82 -14.10
N PRO A 186 7.26 -10.90 -14.66
CA PRO A 186 8.36 -11.62 -14.03
C PRO A 186 9.65 -10.80 -14.13
N SER A 187 10.17 -10.29 -13.02
CA SER A 187 11.42 -9.50 -13.02
C SER A 187 12.33 -9.75 -11.81
N TYR A 188 12.34 -10.96 -11.28
CA TYR A 188 12.99 -11.25 -10.00
C TYR A 188 14.52 -11.12 -10.00
N ALA A 189 15.22 -11.67 -10.98
CA ALA A 189 16.68 -11.67 -10.97
C ALA A 189 17.31 -10.44 -11.66
N PRO A 190 16.91 -10.04 -12.90
CA PRO A 190 17.64 -9.00 -13.62
C PRO A 190 17.56 -7.62 -12.96
N VAL A 191 16.40 -7.27 -12.38
CA VAL A 191 16.17 -5.96 -11.76
C VAL A 191 16.83 -5.89 -10.38
N SER A 192 16.66 -6.90 -9.52
CA SER A 192 17.37 -6.95 -8.24
C SER A 192 18.88 -6.96 -8.46
N ASN A 193 19.39 -7.82 -9.35
CA ASN A 193 20.82 -7.89 -9.64
C ASN A 193 21.37 -6.59 -10.24
N PHE A 194 20.58 -5.88 -11.05
CA PHE A 194 20.96 -4.56 -11.57
C PHE A 194 21.03 -3.52 -10.45
N ILE A 195 20.03 -3.50 -9.56
CA ILE A 195 19.99 -2.61 -8.39
C ILE A 195 21.17 -2.92 -7.46
N ASP A 196 21.39 -4.18 -7.11
CA ASP A 196 22.47 -4.60 -6.20
C ASP A 196 23.86 -4.29 -6.78
N LYS A 197 24.04 -4.40 -8.10
CA LYS A 197 25.29 -3.98 -8.76
C LYS A 197 25.49 -2.47 -8.77
N ARG A 198 24.42 -1.68 -8.92
CA ARG A 198 24.49 -0.21 -9.08
C ARG A 198 24.45 0.54 -7.75
N PHE A 199 23.81 -0.05 -6.74
CA PHE A 199 23.54 0.50 -5.41
C PHE A 199 23.80 -0.54 -4.29
N PRO A 200 25.02 -1.10 -4.20
CA PRO A 200 25.34 -2.22 -3.29
C PRO A 200 25.23 -1.92 -1.79
N TYR A 201 25.12 -0.65 -1.39
CA TYR A 201 25.17 -0.19 0.01
C TYR A 201 23.85 0.36 0.55
N GLU A 202 22.74 0.26 -0.20
CA GLU A 202 21.51 0.95 0.22
C GLU A 202 20.66 0.15 1.20
N ILE A 203 20.25 -1.09 0.87
CA ILE A 203 19.44 -1.94 1.76
C ILE A 203 19.73 -3.43 1.48
N PRO A 204 20.38 -4.17 2.40
CA PRO A 204 20.47 -5.62 2.35
C PRO A 204 19.10 -6.31 2.25
N ALA A 205 19.02 -7.47 1.62
CA ALA A 205 17.76 -8.22 1.56
C ALA A 205 17.26 -8.65 2.95
N GLU A 206 18.18 -8.86 3.89
CA GLU A 206 17.91 -9.18 5.30
C GLU A 206 17.06 -8.08 5.97
N ASP A 207 17.43 -6.81 5.80
CA ASP A 207 16.65 -5.67 6.28
C ASP A 207 15.22 -5.65 5.72
N ILE A 208 15.04 -6.07 4.46
CA ILE A 208 13.70 -6.13 3.84
C ILE A 208 12.82 -7.16 4.53
N TYR A 209 13.37 -8.33 4.86
CA TYR A 209 12.63 -9.35 5.60
C TYR A 209 12.25 -8.84 6.99
N ASP A 210 13.16 -8.18 7.71
CA ASP A 210 12.87 -7.60 9.02
C ASP A 210 11.76 -6.54 8.94
N PHE A 211 11.80 -5.66 7.94
CA PHE A 211 10.74 -4.67 7.72
C PHE A 211 9.41 -5.32 7.34
N GLN A 212 9.41 -6.40 6.57
CA GLN A 212 8.20 -7.16 6.26
C GLN A 212 7.61 -7.84 7.51
N GLN A 213 8.46 -8.40 8.37
CA GLN A 213 8.03 -9.02 9.63
C GLN A 213 7.48 -8.00 10.62
N GLU A 214 8.12 -6.84 10.73
CA GLU A 214 7.60 -5.71 11.50
C GLU A 214 6.27 -5.21 10.93
N SER A 215 6.13 -5.14 9.60
CA SER A 215 4.87 -4.77 8.94
C SER A 215 3.75 -5.75 9.28
N LEU A 216 4.04 -7.05 9.19
CA LEU A 216 3.11 -8.11 9.54
C LEU A 216 2.72 -8.07 11.02
N SER A 217 3.68 -7.83 11.92
CA SER A 217 3.44 -7.67 13.36
C SER A 217 2.44 -6.54 13.62
N ARG A 218 2.64 -5.37 12.99
CA ARG A 218 1.73 -4.21 13.10
C ARG A 218 0.35 -4.48 12.52
N MET A 219 0.26 -5.19 11.39
CA MET A 219 -1.04 -5.60 10.83
C MET A 219 -1.81 -6.49 11.81
N VAL A 220 -1.14 -7.45 12.44
CA VAL A 220 -1.74 -8.34 13.44
C VAL A 220 -2.15 -7.58 14.70
N GLU A 221 -1.28 -6.71 15.20
CA GLU A 221 -1.53 -5.87 16.38
C GLU A 221 -2.77 -4.98 16.18
N LEU A 222 -2.89 -4.33 15.01
CA LEU A 222 -4.09 -3.59 14.62
C LEU A 222 -5.35 -4.47 14.62
N LEU A 223 -5.29 -5.65 14.00
CA LEU A 223 -6.47 -6.53 13.93
C LEU A 223 -6.87 -7.08 15.31
N ARG A 224 -5.93 -7.19 16.26
CA ARG A 224 -6.21 -7.64 17.63
C ARG A 224 -6.80 -6.53 18.48
N ASN A 225 -6.24 -5.33 18.41
CA ASN A 225 -6.51 -4.25 19.35
C ASN A 225 -7.43 -3.16 18.76
N GLY A 226 -7.71 -3.22 17.46
CA GLY A 226 -8.63 -2.29 16.80
C GLY A 226 -8.20 -0.83 16.99
N LYS A 227 -9.08 -0.02 17.59
CA LYS A 227 -8.84 1.40 17.86
C LYS A 227 -7.88 1.67 19.03
N ASP A 228 -7.58 0.66 19.83
CA ASP A 228 -6.62 0.75 20.94
C ASP A 228 -5.20 0.37 20.53
N SER A 229 -4.99 0.12 19.23
CA SER A 229 -3.72 -0.32 18.66
C SER A 229 -2.64 0.75 18.71
N GLU A 230 -1.42 0.35 19.09
CA GLU A 230 -0.26 1.25 19.16
C GLU A 230 0.19 1.74 17.79
N VAL A 231 -0.11 0.99 16.71
CA VAL A 231 0.22 1.41 15.33
C VAL A 231 -0.45 2.73 14.95
N LEU A 232 -1.60 3.04 15.55
CA LEU A 232 -2.36 4.27 15.24
C LEU A 232 -1.60 5.54 15.62
N LYS A 233 -0.62 5.44 16.53
CA LYS A 233 0.29 6.55 16.89
C LYS A 233 1.34 6.83 15.82
N LYS A 234 1.49 5.94 14.83
CA LYS A 234 2.38 6.12 13.68
C LYS A 234 1.60 6.69 12.51
N ASN A 235 2.22 7.61 11.78
CA ASN A 235 1.60 8.19 10.59
C ASN A 235 1.77 7.23 9.39
N PRO A 236 0.67 6.76 8.78
CA PRO A 236 0.71 5.94 7.58
C PRO A 236 0.87 6.78 6.31
N ALA A 237 0.77 8.10 6.40
CA ALA A 237 1.19 9.03 5.35
C ALA A 237 2.57 9.59 5.66
N LYS A 238 3.36 9.83 4.60
CA LYS A 238 4.55 10.65 4.75
C LYS A 238 4.16 12.10 5.06
N VAL A 239 4.61 12.64 6.19
CA VAL A 239 4.56 14.09 6.45
C VAL A 239 5.52 14.77 5.47
N SER A 240 4.97 15.42 4.44
CA SER A 240 5.70 16.50 3.79
C SER A 240 5.73 17.66 4.79
N ASN A 241 6.92 18.13 5.16
CA ASN A 241 7.07 19.40 5.88
C ASN A 241 6.63 20.56 4.96
N LEU A 242 5.32 20.70 4.72
CA LEU A 242 4.75 21.84 4.00
C LEU A 242 4.63 23.09 4.88
N ARG A 243 5.03 23.02 6.16
CA ARG A 243 5.21 24.21 7.02
C ARG A 243 6.37 25.12 6.60
N ALA A 244 7.14 24.78 5.57
CA ALA A 244 8.27 25.60 5.10
C ALA A 244 7.96 26.53 3.90
N ILE A 245 6.76 26.51 3.31
CA ILE A 245 6.47 27.31 2.09
C ILE A 245 5.63 28.59 2.37
N ASN A 246 5.10 28.78 3.58
CA ASN A 246 4.36 30.01 3.94
C ASN A 246 5.14 30.95 4.89
N LYS A 247 6.45 31.14 4.62
CA LYS A 247 7.21 32.30 5.13
C LYS A 247 8.15 32.83 4.05
N VAL A 248 7.57 33.31 2.96
CA VAL A 248 8.16 34.45 2.23
C VAL A 248 7.08 35.52 2.20
N THR A 249 7.05 36.28 3.30
CA THR A 249 6.45 37.61 3.34
C THR A 249 7.63 38.56 3.42
N ILE A 250 8.02 39.13 2.28
CA ILE A 250 8.35 40.56 2.12
C ILE A 250 7.87 40.93 0.72
#